data_AF-A0A485KJK2-F1
#
_entry.id   AF-A0A485KJK2-F1
#
_cell.length_a   1.000
_cell.length_b   1.000
_cell.length_c   1.000
_cell.angle_alpha   90.00
_cell.angle_beta   90.00
_cell.angle_gamma   90.00
#
_symmetry.space_group_name_H-M   'P 1'
#
loop_
_entity.id
_entity.type
_entity.pdbx_description
1 polymer ?
#
loop_
_entity_poly.entity_id
_entity_poly.type
_entity_poly.pdbx_seq_one_letter_code
_entity_poly.pdbx_strand_id
1 'polypeptide(L)'
;MNAKMTAPVCVDPLKCCDLDKAGLTGLGCSVTTEFVSAATLPTAHSEWRMHAFRSQGCRRMAEPIALVFGDVEDNMLVRVHDQCVTSEVFGSLRCDCKEQFDQTKAMMAAHGKGMLIYMPQEGRGIGLSNKVHAYCLQDQGADTVDANRMLGFEDDYRSYEPVKAILDHFNIARIQLCTNNPRKIQILTELGIDITARVPVLIPGQPFNQAYLDAKAQRMEHMMDAPPPSSASLRADDGSVAASTAATAIDKDNQHLWTLDQQATQIMVMVFSVLAMVVYMLVNSI
;
A
#
# COMPACT_ATOMS: atom_id res chain seq x y z
N MET A 1 -20.03 -17.70 -12.69
CA MET A 1 -19.76 -19.16 -12.69
C MET A 1 -18.43 -19.35 -11.98
N ASN A 2 -18.40 -19.92 -10.76
CA ASN A 2 -17.13 -20.21 -10.10
C ASN A 2 -16.74 -21.65 -10.42
N ALA A 3 -15.77 -21.81 -11.32
CA ALA A 3 -15.08 -23.08 -11.47
C ALA A 3 -14.39 -23.38 -10.14
N LYS A 4 -14.74 -24.49 -9.47
CA LYS A 4 -14.00 -24.97 -8.31
C LYS A 4 -12.62 -25.43 -8.80
N MET A 5 -11.62 -24.58 -8.60
CA MET A 5 -10.23 -24.97 -8.81
C MET A 5 -9.80 -25.89 -7.66
N THR A 6 -9.19 -27.02 -7.98
CA THR A 6 -8.50 -27.86 -6.99
C THR A 6 -7.29 -27.11 -6.45
N ALA A 7 -6.96 -27.28 -5.17
CA ALA A 7 -5.76 -26.69 -4.58
C ALA A 7 -4.52 -27.08 -5.41
N PRO A 8 -3.61 -26.14 -5.70
CA PRO A 8 -2.42 -26.44 -6.49
C PRO A 8 -1.50 -27.38 -5.71
N VAL A 9 -0.78 -28.24 -6.45
CA VAL A 9 0.32 -29.02 -5.88
C VAL A 9 1.49 -28.05 -5.66
N CYS A 10 1.89 -27.85 -4.42
CA CYS A 10 3.13 -27.13 -4.13
C CYS A 10 4.28 -28.01 -4.60
N VAL A 11 5.01 -27.53 -5.60
CA VAL A 11 6.25 -28.18 -6.02
C VAL A 11 7.22 -28.06 -4.84
N ASP A 12 7.87 -29.17 -4.50
CA ASP A 12 8.87 -29.24 -3.44
C ASP A 12 9.78 -28.01 -3.57
N PRO A 13 9.97 -27.20 -2.49
CA PRO A 13 10.82 -26.02 -2.59
C PRO A 13 12.16 -26.49 -3.16
N LEU A 14 12.64 -25.80 -4.21
CA LEU A 14 14.05 -25.80 -4.55
C LEU A 14 14.79 -25.91 -3.23
N LYS A 15 15.55 -27.01 -3.00
CA LYS A 15 16.30 -27.23 -1.76
C LYS A 15 17.16 -25.98 -1.55
N CYS A 16 16.63 -24.98 -0.87
CA CYS A 16 17.16 -23.62 -0.84
C CYS A 16 18.18 -23.59 0.28
N CYS A 17 19.19 -24.44 0.11
CA CYS A 17 20.39 -24.52 0.93
C CYS A 17 21.54 -23.81 0.21
N ASP A 18 21.37 -23.40 -1.05
CA ASP A 18 22.35 -22.57 -1.75
C ASP A 18 22.16 -21.11 -1.36
N LEU A 19 23.22 -20.55 -0.80
CA LEU A 19 23.29 -19.33 0.00
C LEU A 19 23.14 -18.02 -0.80
N ASP A 20 22.53 -18.08 -1.99
CA ASP A 20 22.18 -16.94 -2.86
C ASP A 20 20.68 -17.01 -3.26
N LYS A 21 19.79 -16.99 -2.26
CA LYS A 21 18.33 -17.22 -2.40
C LYS A 21 17.72 -16.39 -3.54
N ALA A 22 17.59 -16.99 -4.72
CA ALA A 22 17.08 -16.31 -5.92
C ALA A 22 15.68 -15.72 -5.67
N GLY A 23 15.46 -14.49 -6.16
CA GLY A 23 14.15 -13.84 -6.11
C GLY A 23 13.88 -12.95 -4.89
N LEU A 24 14.81 -12.82 -3.93
CA LEU A 24 14.66 -11.83 -2.86
C LEU A 24 14.51 -10.40 -3.42
N THR A 25 13.62 -9.64 -2.80
CA THR A 25 13.36 -8.24 -3.11
C THR A 25 13.91 -7.29 -2.04
N GLY A 26 14.40 -7.83 -0.91
CA GLY A 26 15.13 -7.06 0.09
C GLY A 26 16.49 -6.57 -0.42
N LEU A 27 16.83 -5.30 -0.17
CA LEU A 27 18.05 -4.65 -0.66
C LEU A 27 19.34 -5.18 0.01
N GLY A 28 19.26 -5.68 1.25
CA GLY A 28 20.41 -6.09 2.03
C GLY A 28 21.02 -4.93 2.82
N CYS A 29 22.36 -4.85 2.87
CA CYS A 29 23.09 -3.81 3.58
C CYS A 29 23.72 -2.78 2.62
N SER A 30 24.27 -1.71 3.18
CA SER A 30 25.01 -0.66 2.47
C SER A 30 24.17 0.00 1.38
N VAL A 31 22.89 0.27 1.68
CA VAL A 31 21.96 0.81 0.69
C VAL A 31 22.26 2.28 0.43
N THR A 32 22.46 2.61 -0.85
CA THR A 32 22.47 3.98 -1.34
C THR A 32 21.22 4.24 -2.17
N THR A 33 20.73 5.48 -2.17
CA THR A 33 19.54 5.87 -2.93
C THR A 33 19.76 7.24 -3.56
N GLU A 34 19.50 7.35 -4.86
CA GLU A 34 19.63 8.57 -5.64
C GLU A 34 18.32 8.93 -6.36
N PHE A 35 18.04 10.22 -6.52
CA PHE A 35 16.95 10.69 -7.35
C PHE A 35 17.29 10.53 -8.83
N VAL A 36 16.31 10.08 -9.63
CA VAL A 36 16.49 9.85 -11.08
C VAL A 36 15.69 10.85 -11.89
N SER A 37 14.37 10.93 -11.69
CA SER A 37 13.48 11.76 -12.49
C SER A 37 12.14 11.98 -11.80
N ALA A 38 11.35 12.94 -12.30
CA ALA A 38 9.99 13.15 -11.86
C ALA A 38 9.05 13.46 -13.03
N ALA A 39 7.78 13.09 -12.89
CA ALA A 39 6.74 13.35 -13.88
C ALA A 39 5.36 13.52 -13.21
N THR A 40 4.47 14.26 -13.86
CA THR A 40 3.06 14.27 -13.51
C THR A 40 2.45 12.91 -13.83
N LEU A 41 1.67 12.37 -12.89
CA LEU A 41 0.97 11.11 -12.99
C LEU A 41 -0.53 11.35 -12.78
N PRO A 42 -1.29 11.62 -13.86
CA PRO A 42 -2.74 11.70 -13.77
C PRO A 42 -3.31 10.30 -13.51
N THR A 43 -4.24 10.21 -12.56
CA THR A 43 -5.00 9.00 -12.24
C THR A 43 -6.51 9.26 -12.41
N ALA A 44 -7.33 8.22 -12.34
CA ALA A 44 -8.78 8.35 -12.49
C ALA A 44 -9.45 9.34 -11.51
N HIS A 45 -8.81 9.62 -10.36
CA HIS A 45 -9.42 10.42 -9.28
C HIS A 45 -8.58 11.61 -8.83
N SER A 46 -7.33 11.73 -9.30
CA SER A 46 -6.36 12.69 -8.76
C SER A 46 -5.13 12.82 -9.65
N GLU A 47 -4.47 13.97 -9.60
CA GLU A 47 -3.18 14.19 -10.24
C GLU A 47 -2.06 14.17 -9.19
N TRP A 48 -1.00 13.41 -9.45
CA TRP A 48 0.14 13.24 -8.55
C TRP A 48 1.42 13.71 -9.23
N ARG A 49 2.44 14.06 -8.45
CA ARG A 49 3.84 14.10 -8.91
C ARG A 49 4.53 12.81 -8.49
N MET A 50 4.95 12.01 -9.47
CA MET A 50 5.75 10.82 -9.22
C MET A 50 7.22 11.17 -9.33
N HIS A 51 7.99 10.85 -8.30
CA HIS A 51 9.44 10.96 -8.26
C HIS A 51 10.04 9.56 -8.22
N ALA A 52 10.86 9.23 -9.20
CA ALA A 52 11.57 7.96 -9.29
C ALA A 52 12.96 8.08 -8.67
N PHE A 53 13.32 7.08 -7.89
CA PHE A 53 14.63 6.94 -7.27
C PHE A 53 15.24 5.61 -7.66
N ARG A 54 16.56 5.51 -7.58
CA ARG A 54 17.31 4.27 -7.74
C ARG A 54 18.02 3.96 -6.46
N SER A 55 17.80 2.75 -5.94
CA SER A 55 18.46 2.25 -4.74
C SER A 55 19.34 1.06 -5.07
N GLN A 56 20.57 1.07 -4.56
CA GLN A 56 21.53 -0.01 -4.69
C GLN A 56 21.86 -0.54 -3.30
N GLY A 57 21.49 -1.79 -3.02
CA GLY A 57 21.96 -2.51 -1.83
C GLY A 57 22.92 -3.64 -2.20
N CYS A 58 23.47 -4.32 -1.21
CA CYS A 58 24.41 -5.42 -1.44
C CYS A 58 23.79 -6.63 -2.16
N ARG A 59 22.46 -6.78 -2.15
CA ARG A 59 21.76 -7.92 -2.79
C ARG A 59 21.21 -7.60 -4.17
N ARG A 60 20.72 -6.38 -4.40
CA ARG A 60 20.07 -5.98 -5.65
C ARG A 60 19.92 -4.47 -5.79
N MET A 61 19.52 -4.06 -7.00
CA MET A 61 18.95 -2.75 -7.29
C MET A 61 17.43 -2.76 -7.15
N ALA A 62 16.86 -1.62 -6.76
CA ALA A 62 15.43 -1.39 -6.75
C ALA A 62 15.12 0.06 -7.12
N GLU A 63 13.91 0.32 -7.61
CA GLU A 63 13.48 1.67 -8.00
C GLU A 63 12.27 2.09 -7.15
N PRO A 64 12.48 2.54 -5.90
CA PRO A 64 11.39 3.11 -5.10
C PRO A 64 10.89 4.42 -5.71
N ILE A 65 9.63 4.72 -5.47
CA ILE A 65 9.00 5.94 -5.95
C ILE A 65 8.37 6.72 -4.79
N ALA A 66 8.33 8.03 -4.91
CA ALA A 66 7.50 8.90 -4.08
C ALA A 66 6.38 9.49 -4.92
N LEU A 67 5.13 9.24 -4.53
CA LEU A 67 3.94 9.88 -5.09
C LEU A 67 3.56 11.04 -4.17
N VAL A 68 3.68 12.26 -4.67
CA VAL A 68 3.36 13.49 -3.93
C VAL A 68 2.05 14.06 -4.45
N PHE A 69 1.13 14.30 -3.53
CA PHE A 69 -0.08 15.09 -3.75
C PHE A 69 0.12 16.47 -3.14
N GLY A 70 -0.18 17.53 -3.91
CA GLY A 70 0.01 18.92 -3.47
C GLY A 70 1.48 19.34 -3.33
N ASP A 71 1.70 20.32 -2.46
CA ASP A 71 3.01 20.86 -2.14
C ASP A 71 3.73 20.02 -1.09
N VAL A 72 5.05 19.95 -1.22
CA VAL A 72 5.94 19.28 -0.26
C VAL A 72 6.16 20.22 0.92
N GLU A 73 5.94 19.71 2.13
CA GLU A 73 6.18 20.45 3.36
C GLU A 73 6.74 19.52 4.44
N ASP A 74 7.48 20.11 5.38
CA ASP A 74 7.88 19.40 6.59
C ASP A 74 6.63 19.06 7.43
N ASN A 75 6.66 17.92 8.12
CA ASN A 75 5.57 17.43 8.94
C ASN A 75 4.26 17.06 8.20
N MET A 76 4.35 16.72 6.90
CA MET A 76 3.21 16.26 6.11
C MET A 76 2.79 14.81 6.41
N LEU A 77 1.61 14.41 5.90
CA LEU A 77 1.18 13.01 5.90
C LEU A 77 2.10 12.18 5.01
N VAL A 78 2.72 11.13 5.57
CA VAL A 78 3.59 10.22 4.83
C VAL A 78 3.14 8.78 5.03
N ARG A 79 3.06 8.02 3.94
CA ARG A 79 2.83 6.58 3.95
C ARG A 79 4.01 5.87 3.31
N VAL A 80 4.67 4.99 4.06
CA VAL A 80 5.63 4.03 3.49
C VAL A 80 4.86 2.76 3.15
N HIS A 81 4.66 2.52 1.87
CA HIS A 81 3.90 1.40 1.34
C HIS A 81 4.83 0.33 0.75
N ASP A 82 4.70 -0.91 1.21
CA ASP A 82 5.49 -2.02 0.68
C ASP A 82 4.68 -2.70 -0.43
N GLN A 83 5.30 -2.91 -1.60
CA GLN A 83 4.67 -3.50 -2.78
C GLN A 83 3.91 -4.80 -2.46
N CYS A 84 2.71 -4.92 -3.02
CA CYS A 84 1.88 -6.11 -2.94
C CYS A 84 1.10 -6.32 -4.25
N VAL A 85 1.78 -6.88 -5.25
CA VAL A 85 1.25 -7.12 -6.61
C VAL A 85 -0.06 -7.90 -6.57
N THR A 86 -0.16 -8.92 -5.71
CA THR A 86 -1.35 -9.78 -5.63
C THR A 86 -2.61 -8.99 -5.28
N SER A 87 -2.56 -8.04 -4.35
CA SER A 87 -3.74 -7.24 -4.01
C SER A 87 -3.88 -6.02 -4.89
N GLU A 88 -2.78 -5.29 -5.14
CA GLU A 88 -2.81 -3.99 -5.80
C GLU A 88 -3.14 -4.10 -7.29
N VAL A 89 -2.54 -5.08 -7.97
CA VAL A 89 -2.69 -5.28 -9.41
C VAL A 89 -3.82 -6.27 -9.70
N PHE A 90 -3.86 -7.39 -8.96
CA PHE A 90 -4.81 -8.47 -9.24
C PHE A 90 -6.05 -8.50 -8.33
N GLY A 91 -6.19 -7.57 -7.39
CA GLY A 91 -7.39 -7.47 -6.54
C GLY A 91 -7.58 -8.63 -5.57
N SER A 92 -6.49 -9.32 -5.17
CA SER A 92 -6.56 -10.39 -4.19
C SER A 92 -7.13 -9.91 -2.86
N LEU A 93 -8.12 -10.65 -2.35
CA LEU A 93 -8.76 -10.43 -1.06
C LEU A 93 -8.05 -11.15 0.10
N ARG A 94 -6.88 -11.76 -0.13
CA ARG A 94 -6.12 -12.49 0.92
C ARG A 94 -5.40 -11.56 1.90
N CYS A 95 -5.20 -10.31 1.52
CA CYS A 95 -4.59 -9.29 2.37
C CYS A 95 -5.29 -7.94 2.14
N ASP A 96 -5.01 -6.98 2.99
CA ASP A 96 -5.61 -5.64 3.01
C ASP A 96 -4.71 -4.55 2.36
N CYS A 97 -3.64 -4.94 1.67
CA CYS A 97 -2.64 -3.99 1.19
C CYS A 97 -3.20 -3.01 0.15
N LYS A 98 -4.10 -3.44 -0.73
CA LYS A 98 -4.73 -2.56 -1.73
C LYS A 98 -5.65 -1.55 -1.06
N GLU A 99 -6.47 -1.99 -0.11
CA GLU A 99 -7.39 -1.13 0.62
C GLU A 99 -6.62 -0.09 1.44
N GLN A 100 -5.52 -0.47 2.09
CA GLN A 100 -4.64 0.48 2.77
C GLN A 100 -4.02 1.50 1.79
N PHE A 101 -3.58 1.05 0.61
CA PHE A 101 -3.02 1.92 -0.43
C PHE A 101 -4.05 2.95 -0.93
N ASP A 102 -5.25 2.48 -1.27
CA ASP A 102 -6.32 3.33 -1.81
C ASP A 102 -6.88 4.28 -0.74
N GLN A 103 -7.12 3.81 0.49
CA GLN A 103 -7.59 4.65 1.60
C GLN A 103 -6.58 5.76 1.93
N THR A 104 -5.28 5.44 1.94
CA THR A 104 -4.24 6.44 2.20
C THR A 104 -4.23 7.51 1.11
N LYS A 105 -4.29 7.13 -0.18
CA LYS A 105 -4.36 8.10 -1.28
C LYS A 105 -5.59 8.99 -1.17
N ALA A 106 -6.75 8.42 -0.86
CA ALA A 106 -7.99 9.18 -0.66
C ALA A 106 -7.87 10.16 0.53
N MET A 107 -7.26 9.74 1.63
CA MET A 107 -6.98 10.59 2.79
C MET A 107 -6.07 11.76 2.43
N MET A 108 -4.97 11.50 1.71
CA MET A 108 -4.03 12.53 1.27
C MET A 108 -4.68 13.52 0.30
N ALA A 109 -5.52 13.03 -0.63
CA ALA A 109 -6.28 13.87 -1.54
C ALA A 109 -7.28 14.76 -0.79
N ALA A 110 -8.02 14.20 0.18
CA ALA A 110 -8.96 14.95 1.01
C ALA A 110 -8.26 16.00 1.90
N HIS A 111 -7.06 15.70 2.39
CA HIS A 111 -6.23 16.64 3.16
C HIS A 111 -5.56 17.71 2.28
N GLY A 112 -5.56 17.54 0.95
CA GLY A 112 -4.93 18.44 -0.02
C GLY A 112 -3.42 18.26 -0.19
N LYS A 113 -2.78 17.42 0.63
CA LYS A 113 -1.34 17.18 0.62
C LYS A 113 -0.95 15.86 1.26
N GLY A 114 0.07 15.21 0.72
CA GLY A 114 0.57 13.93 1.22
C GLY A 114 1.66 13.32 0.36
N MET A 115 2.48 12.44 0.95
CA MET A 115 3.50 11.68 0.23
C MET A 115 3.33 10.19 0.49
N LEU A 116 3.16 9.41 -0.57
CA LEU A 116 3.19 7.95 -0.53
C LEU A 116 4.52 7.47 -1.12
N ILE A 117 5.37 6.89 -0.28
CA ILE A 117 6.63 6.26 -0.68
C ILE A 117 6.36 4.79 -0.93
N TYR A 118 6.49 4.35 -2.17
CA TYR A 118 6.24 2.97 -2.58
C TYR A 118 7.57 2.21 -2.72
N MET A 119 7.71 1.16 -1.92
CA MET A 119 8.93 0.36 -1.78
C MET A 119 8.78 -0.97 -2.54
N PRO A 120 9.63 -1.29 -3.54
CA PRO A 120 9.52 -2.52 -4.34
C PRO A 120 10.09 -3.75 -3.61
N GLN A 121 9.50 -4.07 -2.46
CA GLN A 121 9.94 -5.14 -1.55
C GLN A 121 8.82 -6.14 -1.25
N GLU A 122 8.32 -6.78 -2.31
CA GLU A 122 7.23 -7.76 -2.29
C GLU A 122 7.44 -8.88 -1.26
N GLY A 123 6.35 -9.30 -0.60
CA GLY A 123 6.35 -10.44 0.31
C GLY A 123 7.26 -10.26 1.53
N ARG A 124 7.45 -9.02 2.03
CA ARG A 124 8.45 -8.70 3.08
C ARG A 124 9.89 -8.98 2.65
N GLY A 125 10.18 -8.71 1.38
CA GLY A 125 11.52 -8.88 0.85
C GLY A 125 11.83 -10.29 0.33
N ILE A 126 10.92 -11.27 0.45
CA ILE A 126 11.12 -12.62 -0.11
C ILE A 126 10.81 -12.70 -1.61
N GLY A 127 10.10 -11.72 -2.15
CA GLY A 127 9.70 -11.68 -3.56
C GLY A 127 8.39 -12.40 -3.88
N LEU A 128 7.88 -12.15 -5.09
CA LEU A 128 6.54 -12.60 -5.52
C LEU A 128 6.43 -14.12 -5.64
N SER A 129 7.40 -14.78 -6.27
CA SER A 129 7.39 -16.23 -6.46
C SER A 129 7.35 -16.98 -5.13
N ASN A 130 8.18 -16.56 -4.17
CA ASN A 130 8.24 -17.14 -2.83
C ASN A 130 6.97 -16.84 -2.03
N LYS A 131 6.37 -15.65 -2.19
CA LYS A 131 5.06 -15.34 -1.62
C LYS A 131 3.95 -16.25 -2.16
N VAL A 132 3.94 -16.51 -3.47
CA VAL A 132 2.98 -17.45 -4.07
C VAL A 132 3.20 -18.87 -3.57
N HIS A 133 4.46 -19.26 -3.33
CA HIS A 133 4.76 -20.54 -2.67
C HIS A 133 4.19 -20.58 -1.24
N ALA A 134 4.41 -19.54 -0.44
CA ALA A 134 3.84 -19.46 0.90
C ALA A 134 2.30 -19.55 0.87
N TYR A 135 1.64 -18.94 -0.12
CA TYR A 135 0.20 -19.09 -0.35
C TYR A 135 -0.20 -20.52 -0.72
N CYS A 136 0.59 -21.22 -1.51
CA CYS A 136 0.35 -22.62 -1.82
C CYS A 136 0.39 -23.49 -0.55
N LEU A 137 1.37 -23.29 0.33
CA LEU A 137 1.47 -24.01 1.61
C LEU A 137 0.29 -23.67 2.54
N GLN A 138 -0.16 -22.41 2.53
CA GLN A 138 -1.35 -22.00 3.27
C GLN A 138 -2.63 -22.65 2.74
N ASP A 139 -2.76 -22.80 1.42
CA ASP A 139 -3.88 -23.51 0.80
C ASP A 139 -3.90 -25.01 1.18
N GLN A 140 -2.76 -25.55 1.63
CA GLN A 140 -2.62 -26.90 2.17
C GLN A 140 -2.78 -26.97 3.70
N GLY A 141 -3.06 -25.84 4.36
CA GLY A 141 -3.38 -25.77 5.79
C GLY A 141 -2.26 -25.23 6.69
N ALA A 142 -1.12 -24.81 6.15
CA ALA A 142 -0.09 -24.13 6.95
C ALA A 142 -0.54 -22.73 7.37
N ASP A 143 -0.19 -22.30 8.59
CA ASP A 143 -0.37 -20.89 8.95
C ASP A 143 0.67 -19.99 8.23
N THR A 144 0.47 -18.67 8.21
CA THR A 144 1.35 -17.76 7.48
C THR A 144 2.79 -17.74 8.00
N VAL A 145 3.00 -17.92 9.29
CA VAL A 145 4.34 -17.92 9.92
C VAL A 145 5.04 -19.24 9.64
N ASP A 146 4.31 -20.34 9.80
CA ASP A 146 4.79 -21.69 9.54
C ASP A 146 5.11 -21.89 8.06
N ALA A 147 4.31 -21.34 7.14
CA ALA A 147 4.60 -21.38 5.71
C ALA A 147 5.94 -20.71 5.35
N ASN A 148 6.28 -19.57 5.97
CA ASN A 148 7.56 -18.90 5.73
C ASN A 148 8.74 -19.69 6.32
N ARG A 149 8.55 -20.27 7.51
CA ARG A 149 9.56 -21.12 8.16
C ARG A 149 9.81 -22.41 7.39
N MET A 150 8.77 -23.02 6.83
CA MET A 150 8.86 -24.19 5.96
C MET A 150 9.69 -23.91 4.69
N LEU A 151 9.67 -22.66 4.22
CA LEU A 151 10.49 -22.20 3.09
C LEU A 151 11.92 -21.79 3.48
N GLY A 152 12.27 -21.82 4.77
CA GLY A 152 13.59 -21.46 5.27
C GLY A 152 13.93 -19.97 5.16
N PHE A 153 12.92 -19.10 5.14
CA PHE A 153 13.10 -17.64 5.14
C PHE A 153 13.07 -17.06 6.56
N GLU A 154 13.80 -15.96 6.76
CA GLU A 154 13.61 -15.10 7.94
C GLU A 154 12.25 -14.40 7.87
N ASP A 155 11.78 -13.88 9.00
CA ASP A 155 10.45 -13.26 9.11
C ASP A 155 10.30 -11.96 8.29
N ASP A 156 11.40 -11.27 7.97
CA ASP A 156 11.41 -10.00 7.25
C ASP A 156 12.79 -9.65 6.65
N TYR A 157 12.85 -9.35 5.36
CA TYR A 157 14.06 -8.93 4.64
C TYR A 157 13.99 -7.49 4.10
N ARG A 158 12.99 -6.71 4.52
CA ARG A 158 12.80 -5.32 4.04
C ARG A 158 13.93 -4.40 4.49
N SER A 159 14.25 -3.40 3.66
CA SER A 159 15.09 -2.25 4.05
C SER A 159 14.29 -0.97 3.89
N TYR A 160 14.40 -0.10 4.90
CA TYR A 160 13.76 1.21 4.91
C TYR A 160 14.77 2.36 4.79
N GLU A 161 16.06 2.08 4.60
CA GLU A 161 17.09 3.09 4.35
C GLU A 161 16.74 4.01 3.16
N PRO A 162 16.14 3.52 2.04
CA PRO A 162 15.71 4.41 0.96
C PRO A 162 14.67 5.45 1.39
N VAL A 163 13.85 5.16 2.41
CA VAL A 163 12.83 6.10 2.89
C VAL A 163 13.49 7.36 3.44
N LYS A 164 14.56 7.20 4.24
CA LYS A 164 15.31 8.34 4.79
C LYS A 164 15.91 9.19 3.68
N ALA A 165 16.56 8.56 2.70
CA ALA A 165 17.17 9.26 1.57
C ALA A 165 16.13 10.00 0.70
N ILE A 166 14.95 9.41 0.51
CA ILE A 166 13.84 10.06 -0.20
C ILE A 166 13.34 11.29 0.58
N LEU A 167 13.12 11.18 1.89
CA LEU A 167 12.70 12.32 2.71
C LEU A 167 13.75 13.45 2.72
N ASP A 168 15.03 13.08 2.80
CA ASP A 168 16.15 14.03 2.73
C ASP A 168 16.21 14.78 1.40
N HIS A 169 15.95 14.09 0.28
CA HIS A 169 15.86 14.73 -1.04
C HIS A 169 14.82 15.86 -1.08
N PHE A 170 13.73 15.70 -0.32
CA PHE A 170 12.67 16.70 -0.19
C PHE A 170 12.87 17.69 0.96
N ASN A 171 13.97 17.59 1.72
CA ASN A 171 14.22 18.35 2.94
C ASN A 171 13.11 18.19 4.00
N ILE A 172 12.53 16.98 4.12
CA ILE A 172 11.53 16.65 5.13
C ILE A 172 12.24 15.98 6.32
N ALA A 173 12.21 16.62 7.48
CA ALA A 173 12.78 16.08 8.71
C ALA A 173 11.72 15.38 9.57
N ARG A 174 10.49 15.90 9.54
CA ARG A 174 9.36 15.47 10.36
C ARG A 174 8.23 14.92 9.50
N ILE A 175 7.56 13.88 9.97
CA ILE A 175 6.41 13.29 9.27
C ILE A 175 5.27 12.93 10.23
N GLN A 176 4.05 12.97 9.71
CA GLN A 176 2.90 12.29 10.30
C GLN A 176 2.71 10.94 9.58
N LEU A 177 3.08 9.85 10.23
CA LEU A 177 3.21 8.54 9.57
C LEU A 177 1.88 7.78 9.56
N CYS A 178 1.38 7.49 8.35
CA CYS A 178 0.19 6.68 8.12
C CYS A 178 0.47 5.17 8.27
N THR A 179 0.42 4.62 9.49
CA THR A 179 0.75 3.21 9.77
C THR A 179 0.00 2.62 10.97
N ASN A 180 -0.29 1.32 10.89
CA ASN A 180 -0.73 0.50 12.02
C ASN A 180 0.38 -0.44 12.52
N ASN A 181 1.53 -0.48 11.84
CA ASN A 181 2.63 -1.36 12.18
C ASN A 181 3.61 -0.62 13.10
N PRO A 182 3.70 -0.97 14.40
CA PRO A 182 4.61 -0.29 15.32
C PRO A 182 6.08 -0.57 15.01
N ARG A 183 6.41 -1.75 14.46
CA ARG A 183 7.77 -2.04 13.98
C ARG A 183 8.22 -1.07 12.90
N LYS A 184 7.30 -0.63 12.03
CA LYS A 184 7.61 0.40 11.01
C LYS A 184 7.87 1.77 11.64
N ILE A 185 7.18 2.12 12.73
CA ILE A 185 7.48 3.34 13.50
C ILE A 185 8.90 3.25 14.05
N GLN A 186 9.20 2.17 14.77
CA GLN A 186 10.51 1.95 15.39
C GLN A 186 11.65 2.05 14.38
N ILE A 187 11.59 1.28 13.29
CA ILE A 187 12.68 1.26 12.29
C ILE A 187 12.88 2.65 11.66
N LEU A 188 11.81 3.36 11.33
CA LEU A 188 11.93 4.70 10.73
C LEU A 188 12.50 5.72 11.73
N THR A 189 12.13 5.62 13.01
CA THR A 189 12.72 6.44 14.07
C THR A 189 14.21 6.13 14.27
N GLU A 190 14.61 4.85 14.26
CA GLU A 190 16.02 4.44 14.33
C GLU A 190 16.85 4.94 13.13
N LEU A 191 16.22 5.12 11.97
CA LEU A 191 16.83 5.75 10.80
C LEU A 191 16.91 7.30 10.90
N GLY A 192 16.49 7.87 12.03
CA GLY A 192 16.55 9.31 12.31
C GLY A 192 15.41 10.12 11.69
N ILE A 193 14.28 9.49 11.37
CA ILE A 193 13.07 10.19 10.92
C ILE A 193 12.24 10.58 12.14
N ASP A 194 11.95 11.88 12.29
CA ASP A 194 11.10 12.37 13.38
C ASP A 194 9.62 12.14 13.05
N ILE A 195 8.99 11.20 13.75
CA ILE A 195 7.57 10.86 13.60
C ILE A 195 6.79 11.63 14.65
N THR A 196 6.15 12.73 14.25
CA THR A 196 5.42 13.62 15.16
C THR A 196 4.05 13.08 15.55
N ALA A 197 3.45 12.27 14.68
CA ALA A 197 2.17 11.62 14.91
C ALA A 197 2.06 10.31 14.14
N ARG A 198 1.35 9.34 14.75
CA ARG A 198 0.84 8.14 14.06
C ARG A 198 -0.58 8.41 13.57
N VAL A 199 -0.81 8.23 12.28
CA VAL A 199 -2.14 8.29 11.66
C VAL A 199 -2.59 6.88 11.29
N PRO A 200 -3.61 6.30 11.93
CA PRO A 200 -4.05 4.94 11.62
C PRO A 200 -4.70 4.82 10.25
N VAL A 201 -4.51 3.67 9.60
CA VAL A 201 -5.13 3.32 8.31
C VAL A 201 -5.92 2.03 8.51
N LEU A 202 -7.12 2.14 9.09
CA LEU A 202 -7.91 0.98 9.51
C LEU A 202 -8.78 0.46 8.35
N ILE A 203 -8.58 -0.81 8.00
CA ILE A 203 -9.38 -1.54 7.00
C ILE A 203 -10.27 -2.54 7.72
N PRO A 204 -11.60 -2.52 7.51
CA PRO A 204 -12.50 -3.54 8.03
C PRO A 204 -12.15 -4.94 7.49
N GLY A 205 -12.13 -5.94 8.37
CA GLY A 205 -11.92 -7.34 7.99
C GLY A 205 -13.03 -7.87 7.08
N GLN A 206 -12.66 -8.83 6.24
CA GLN A 206 -13.53 -9.54 5.29
C GLN A 206 -13.27 -11.05 5.42
N PRO A 207 -14.19 -11.93 4.99
CA PRO A 207 -14.05 -13.38 5.18
C PRO A 207 -12.73 -13.98 4.65
N PHE A 208 -12.16 -13.43 3.58
CA PHE A 208 -10.93 -13.93 2.95
C PHE A 208 -9.63 -13.45 3.60
N ASN A 209 -9.65 -12.37 4.39
CA ASN A 209 -8.45 -11.81 5.03
C ASN A 209 -8.52 -11.84 6.56
N GLN A 210 -9.60 -12.34 7.17
CA GLN A 210 -9.75 -12.38 8.62
C GLN A 210 -8.57 -13.11 9.29
N ALA A 211 -8.24 -14.32 8.85
CA ALA A 211 -7.11 -15.08 9.39
C ALA A 211 -5.76 -14.34 9.24
N TYR A 212 -5.61 -13.58 8.15
CA TYR A 212 -4.41 -12.76 7.91
C TYR A 212 -4.36 -11.54 8.85
N LEU A 213 -5.49 -10.87 9.08
CA LEU A 213 -5.60 -9.75 10.02
C LEU A 213 -5.41 -10.22 11.47
N ASP A 214 -5.94 -11.39 11.82
CA ASP A 214 -5.76 -12.01 13.13
C ASP A 214 -4.27 -12.34 13.38
N ALA A 215 -3.59 -12.94 12.39
CA ALA A 215 -2.16 -13.18 12.46
C ALA A 215 -1.35 -11.87 12.60
N LYS A 216 -1.77 -10.79 11.90
CA LYS A 216 -1.19 -9.44 12.04
C LYS A 216 -1.32 -8.89 13.45
N ALA A 217 -2.50 -8.99 14.04
CA ALA A 217 -2.77 -8.48 15.37
C ALA A 217 -2.03 -9.29 16.45
N GLN A 218 -2.13 -10.62 16.39
CA GLN A 218 -1.66 -11.51 17.46
C GLN A 218 -0.17 -11.79 17.45
N ARG A 219 0.43 -11.93 16.26
CA ARG A 219 1.83 -12.40 16.12
C ARG A 219 2.78 -11.35 15.60
N MET A 220 2.24 -10.22 15.10
CA MET A 220 3.02 -9.16 14.45
C MET A 220 2.71 -7.79 15.05
N GLU A 221 2.10 -7.80 16.23
CA GLU A 221 1.88 -6.65 17.13
C GLU A 221 1.25 -5.43 16.45
N HIS A 222 0.39 -5.62 15.43
CA HIS A 222 -0.24 -4.47 14.76
C HIS A 222 -1.21 -3.75 15.69
N MET A 223 -1.14 -2.42 15.70
CA MET A 223 -2.00 -1.54 16.49
C MET A 223 -3.35 -1.38 15.78
N MET A 224 -4.42 -1.94 16.36
CA MET A 224 -5.76 -1.90 15.78
C MET A 224 -6.62 -0.73 16.30
N ASP A 225 -6.11 0.04 17.27
CA ASP A 225 -6.84 1.13 17.90
C ASP A 225 -6.71 2.45 17.13
N ALA A 226 -7.80 3.23 17.11
CA ALA A 226 -7.78 4.64 16.76
C ALA A 226 -6.93 5.43 17.79
N PRO A 227 -6.32 6.58 17.45
CA PRO A 227 -5.63 7.39 18.45
C PRO A 227 -6.68 7.84 19.49
N PRO A 228 -6.31 7.98 20.78
CA PRO A 228 -7.19 8.65 21.72
C PRO A 228 -7.53 10.05 21.17
N PRO A 229 -8.78 10.54 21.30
CA PRO A 229 -9.12 11.89 20.89
C PRO A 229 -8.14 12.86 21.57
N SER A 230 -7.51 13.74 20.78
CA SER A 230 -6.57 14.71 21.31
C SER A 230 -7.29 15.56 22.36
N SER A 231 -6.72 15.66 23.57
CA SER A 231 -7.27 16.43 24.68
C SER A 231 -7.10 17.95 24.49
N ALA A 232 -7.24 18.44 23.26
CA ALA A 232 -7.25 19.85 22.94
C ALA A 232 -8.71 20.30 22.75
N SER A 233 -9.15 21.18 23.65
CA SER A 233 -10.43 21.90 23.69
C SER A 233 -11.66 21.18 24.25
N LEU A 234 -11.83 21.24 25.58
CA LEU A 234 -13.12 21.57 26.18
C LEU A 234 -12.88 22.45 27.42
N ARG A 235 -12.94 23.76 27.21
CA ARG A 235 -13.25 24.77 28.24
C ARG A 235 -14.47 25.55 27.76
N ALA A 236 -15.39 25.74 28.70
CA ALA A 236 -16.60 26.58 28.67
C ALA A 236 -17.71 26.07 27.73
N ASP A 237 -19.00 26.20 28.01
CA ASP A 237 -19.72 26.79 29.14
C ASP A 237 -21.12 26.18 29.16
N ASP A 238 -21.85 26.41 30.24
CA ASP A 238 -23.25 26.07 30.42
C ASP A 238 -24.21 26.70 29.37
N GLY A 239 -25.37 26.07 29.17
CA GLY A 239 -26.42 26.63 28.31
C GLY A 239 -27.36 25.60 27.70
N SER A 240 -28.36 25.19 28.46
CA SER A 240 -29.48 24.34 28.02
C SER A 240 -30.31 24.97 26.90
N VAL A 241 -30.63 24.23 25.82
CA VAL A 241 -32.00 24.20 25.23
C VAL A 241 -32.27 22.85 24.57
N ALA A 242 -33.52 22.42 24.74
CA ALA A 242 -34.21 21.16 24.43
C ALA A 242 -33.92 20.43 23.10
N ALA A 243 -34.10 19.11 23.22
CA ALA A 243 -34.11 18.09 22.18
C ALA A 243 -35.14 18.33 21.05
N SER A 244 -34.74 17.96 19.83
CA SER A 244 -35.65 17.40 18.82
C SER A 244 -35.05 16.12 18.26
N THR A 245 -35.81 15.04 18.44
CA THR A 245 -35.57 13.71 17.87
C THR A 245 -35.97 13.68 16.41
N ALA A 246 -35.02 13.34 15.53
CA ALA A 246 -35.29 12.75 14.23
C ALA A 246 -34.19 11.73 13.93
N ALA A 247 -34.45 10.48 14.31
CA ALA A 247 -33.67 9.34 13.86
C ALA A 247 -34.09 9.03 12.42
N THR A 248 -33.25 9.39 11.45
CA THR A 248 -33.41 8.97 10.06
C THR A 248 -32.60 7.70 9.83
N ALA A 249 -33.30 6.64 9.44
CA ALA A 249 -32.73 5.35 9.09
C ALA A 249 -31.68 5.47 7.98
N ILE A 250 -30.56 4.78 8.16
CA ILE A 250 -29.53 4.63 7.14
C ILE A 250 -30.03 3.62 6.10
N ASP A 251 -30.31 4.14 4.91
CA ASP A 251 -30.64 3.41 3.70
C ASP A 251 -29.48 2.49 3.28
N LYS A 252 -29.79 1.21 3.01
CA LYS A 252 -28.82 0.14 2.72
C LYS A 252 -28.60 -0.10 1.23
N ASP A 253 -29.20 0.67 0.33
CA ASP A 253 -29.22 0.37 -1.10
C ASP A 253 -28.30 1.21 -2.01
N ASN A 254 -27.35 1.97 -1.48
CA ASN A 254 -26.42 2.72 -2.34
C ASN A 254 -25.19 1.89 -2.78
N GLN A 255 -25.45 0.80 -3.51
CA GLN A 255 -24.45 0.16 -4.36
C GLN A 255 -24.55 0.75 -5.78
N HIS A 256 -23.52 1.50 -6.17
CA HIS A 256 -23.11 1.84 -7.54
C HIS A 256 -24.15 1.61 -8.66
N LEU A 257 -24.95 2.64 -8.94
CA LEU A 257 -25.57 2.82 -10.25
C LEU A 257 -24.96 4.08 -10.89
N TRP A 258 -24.19 3.88 -11.96
CA TRP A 258 -23.65 4.96 -12.78
C TRP A 258 -24.82 5.73 -13.41
N THR A 259 -24.76 7.05 -13.41
CA THR A 259 -25.76 7.84 -14.13
C THR A 259 -25.60 7.60 -15.64
N LEU A 260 -26.69 7.64 -16.40
CA LEU A 260 -26.68 7.45 -17.87
C LEU A 260 -25.69 8.40 -18.57
N ASP A 261 -25.45 9.57 -17.98
CA ASP A 261 -24.51 10.58 -18.44
C ASP A 261 -23.03 10.15 -18.29
N GLN A 262 -22.71 9.46 -17.19
CA GLN A 262 -21.37 8.91 -16.96
C GLN A 262 -21.08 7.73 -17.89
N GLN A 263 -22.09 6.90 -18.19
CA GLN A 263 -21.96 5.79 -19.15
C GLN A 263 -21.76 6.31 -20.59
N ALA A 264 -22.52 7.33 -20.99
CA ALA A 264 -22.38 7.95 -22.30
C ALA A 264 -20.98 8.56 -22.52
N THR A 265 -20.44 9.22 -21.49
CA THR A 265 -19.10 9.83 -21.53
C THR A 265 -17.99 8.77 -21.69
N GLN A 266 -18.08 7.65 -20.96
CA GLN A 266 -17.13 6.53 -21.06
C GLN A 266 -17.14 5.88 -22.45
N ILE A 267 -18.34 5.63 -23.01
CA ILE A 267 -18.48 5.06 -24.35
C ILE A 267 -17.89 5.99 -25.40
N MET A 268 -18.10 7.30 -25.28
CA MET A 268 -17.57 8.28 -26.21
C MET A 268 -16.03 8.30 -26.20
N VAL A 269 -15.39 8.29 -25.01
CA VAL A 269 -13.92 8.24 -24.88
C VAL A 269 -13.34 6.95 -25.48
N MET A 270 -13.99 5.81 -25.27
CA MET A 270 -13.56 4.54 -25.89
C MET A 270 -13.66 4.59 -27.42
N VAL A 271 -14.76 5.08 -27.97
CA VAL A 271 -14.96 5.17 -29.43
C VAL A 271 -13.92 6.10 -30.07
N PHE A 272 -13.65 7.26 -29.48
CA PHE A 272 -12.61 8.18 -29.98
C PHE A 272 -11.21 7.57 -29.94
N SER A 273 -10.88 6.81 -28.89
CA SER A 273 -9.57 6.18 -28.73
C SER A 273 -9.34 5.08 -29.79
N VAL A 274 -10.36 4.27 -30.07
CA VAL A 274 -10.28 3.23 -31.10
C VAL A 274 -10.21 3.83 -32.50
N LEU A 275 -11.01 4.88 -32.79
CA LEU A 275 -10.94 5.59 -34.06
C LEU A 275 -9.58 6.25 -34.29
N ALA A 276 -9.02 6.89 -33.27
CA ALA A 276 -7.68 7.48 -33.36
C ALA A 276 -6.60 6.42 -33.65
N MET A 277 -6.72 5.24 -33.04
CA MET A 277 -5.79 4.13 -33.28
C MET A 277 -5.94 3.57 -34.70
N VAL A 278 -7.16 3.39 -35.20
CA VAL A 278 -7.41 2.92 -36.58
C VAL A 278 -6.91 3.93 -37.61
N VAL A 279 -7.17 5.23 -37.41
CA VAL A 279 -6.65 6.29 -38.29
C VAL A 279 -5.13 6.31 -38.27
N TYR A 280 -4.50 6.19 -37.10
CA TYR A 280 -3.04 6.12 -36.98
C TYR A 280 -2.44 4.93 -37.72
N MET A 281 -3.09 3.75 -37.65
CA MET A 281 -2.64 2.56 -38.37
C MET A 281 -2.81 2.71 -39.89
N LEU A 282 -3.89 3.34 -40.36
CA LEU A 282 -4.13 3.56 -41.79
C LEU A 282 -3.18 4.61 -42.40
N VAL A 283 -2.85 5.67 -41.65
CA VAL A 283 -1.94 6.74 -42.11
C VAL A 283 -0.49 6.24 -42.17
N ASN A 284 -0.09 5.32 -41.28
CA ASN A 284 1.29 4.83 -41.21
C ASN A 284 1.53 3.48 -41.93
N SER A 285 0.58 3.02 -42.74
CA SER A 285 0.70 1.76 -43.52
C SER A 285 0.81 1.97 -45.04
N ILE A 286 1.20 3.17 -45.48
CA ILE A 286 1.53 3.52 -46.88
C ILE A 286 2.99 4.00 -46.91
#